data_AF-A2HZX6-F1
#
_entry.id   AF-A2HZX6-F1
#
_cell.length_a   1.000
_cell.length_b   1.000
_cell.length_c   1.000
_cell.angle_alpha   90.00
_cell.angle_beta   90.00
_cell.angle_gamma   90.00
#
_symmetry.space_group_name_H-M   'P 1'
#
loop_
_entity.id
_entity.type
_entity.pdbx_description
1 polymer ?
#
loop_
_entity_poly.entity_id
_entity_poly.type
_entity_poly.pdbx_seq_one_letter_code
_entity_poly.pdbx_strand_id
1 'polypeptide(L)' 'MTSKLSPSEKQSIILNEAKGIQHPLYYVCHMKNGSVQVRKRKAPLNSPAPAPAPVVQEAPKVDEKKEEETSIY' A
#
# COMPACT_ATOMS: atom_id res chain seq x y z
N MET A 1 22.96 12.82 -3.36
CA MET A 1 22.87 11.87 -4.49
C MET A 1 21.40 11.52 -4.72
N THR A 2 20.77 12.08 -5.75
CA THR A 2 19.41 11.72 -6.16
C THR A 2 19.47 10.46 -7.01
N SER A 3 19.43 9.28 -6.37
CA SER A 3 19.43 8.00 -7.08
C SER A 3 18.13 7.87 -7.90
N LYS A 4 18.20 8.30 -9.16
CA LYS A 4 17.17 8.03 -10.17
C LYS A 4 17.32 6.58 -10.60
N LEU A 5 16.23 5.82 -10.54
CA LEU A 5 16.20 4.46 -11.06
C LEU A 5 16.56 4.46 -12.55
N SER A 6 17.45 3.54 -12.92
CA SER A 6 17.75 3.24 -14.31
C SER A 6 16.51 2.67 -15.03
N PRO A 7 16.46 2.74 -16.37
CA PRO A 7 15.35 2.15 -17.13
C PRO A 7 15.14 0.65 -16.84
N SER A 8 16.23 -0.11 -16.69
CA SER A 8 16.19 -1.55 -16.40
C SER A 8 15.56 -1.87 -15.04
N GLU A 9 15.91 -1.10 -14.01
CA GLU A 9 15.32 -1.26 -12.67
C GLU A 9 13.82 -0.95 -12.70
N LYS A 10 13.41 0.11 -13.41
CA LYS A 10 11.98 0.42 -13.57
C LYS A 10 11.23 -0.71 -14.26
N GLN A 11 11.80 -1.25 -15.35
CA GLN A 11 11.19 -2.36 -16.08
C GLN A 11 11.02 -3.59 -15.16
N SER A 12 12.04 -3.92 -14.39
CA SER A 12 12.02 -5.04 -13.45
C SER A 12 10.93 -4.87 -12.39
N ILE A 13 10.77 -3.66 -11.84
CA ILE A 13 9.72 -3.34 -10.86
C ILE A 13 8.33 -3.55 -11.46
N ILE A 14 8.11 -3.09 -12.71
CA ILE A 14 6.81 -3.24 -13.41
C ILE A 14 6.52 -4.71 -13.69
N LEU A 15 7.50 -5.47 -14.20
CA LEU A 15 7.33 -6.89 -14.48
C LEU A 15 7.04 -7.71 -13.22
N ASN A 16 7.69 -7.38 -12.11
CA ASN A 16 7.46 -8.04 -10.83
C ASN A 16 6.08 -7.71 -10.27
N GLU A 17 5.63 -6.46 -10.40
CA GLU A 17 4.29 -6.06 -9.96
C GLU A 17 3.19 -6.78 -10.75
N ALA A 18 3.36 -6.95 -12.07
CA ALA A 18 2.48 -7.77 -12.91
C ALA A 18 2.45 -9.27 -12.49
N LYS A 19 3.50 -9.74 -11.81
CA LYS A 19 3.57 -11.09 -11.20
C LYS A 19 3.05 -11.12 -9.76
N GLY A 20 2.54 -10.01 -9.24
CA GLY A 20 2.09 -9.87 -7.85
C GLY A 20 3.20 -9.64 -6.83
N ILE A 21 4.46 -9.47 -7.25
CA ILE A 21 5.62 -9.24 -6.39
C ILE A 21 5.86 -7.74 -6.26
N GLN A 22 5.51 -7.17 -5.10
CA GLN A 22 5.66 -5.74 -4.87
C GLN A 22 7.09 -5.35 -4.47
N HIS A 23 7.59 -4.23 -5.03
CA HIS A 23 8.91 -3.72 -4.67
C HIS A 23 8.88 -2.97 -3.31
N PRO A 24 9.83 -3.19 -2.40
CA PRO A 24 9.76 -2.63 -1.04
C PRO A 24 9.81 -1.10 -1.00
N LEU A 25 10.61 -0.48 -1.88
CA LEU A 25 10.85 0.98 -1.88
C LEU A 25 10.09 1.76 -2.95
N TYR A 26 9.49 1.06 -3.92
CA TYR A 26 8.89 1.68 -5.10
C TYR A 26 7.53 1.03 -5.36
N TYR A 27 6.65 1.78 -6.02
CA TYR A 27 5.36 1.28 -6.45
C TYR A 27 5.10 1.72 -7.89
N VAL A 28 4.29 0.96 -8.58
CA VAL A 28 3.85 1.27 -9.92
C VAL A 28 2.55 2.05 -9.84
N CYS A 29 2.45 3.11 -10.63
CA CYS A 29 1.33 4.00 -10.71
C CYS A 29 0.79 3.98 -12.14
N HIS A 30 -0.43 3.49 -12.30
CA HIS A 30 -1.16 3.50 -13.56
C HIS A 30 -1.91 4.82 -13.69
N MET A 31 -1.62 5.57 -14.74
CA MET A 31 -2.31 6.82 -15.03
C MET A 31 -3.52 6.57 -15.94
N LYS A 32 -4.50 7.49 -15.90
CA LYS A 32 -5.73 7.41 -16.71
C LYS A 32 -5.48 7.41 -18.23
N ASN A 33 -4.31 7.88 -18.66
CA ASN A 33 -3.87 7.89 -20.06
C ASN A 33 -3.20 6.57 -20.49
N GLY A 34 -3.21 5.53 -19.65
CA GLY A 34 -2.56 4.24 -19.92
C GLY A 34 -1.05 4.24 -19.69
N SER A 35 -0.44 5.37 -19.32
CA SER A 35 0.99 5.41 -18.97
C SER A 35 1.26 4.79 -17.59
N VAL A 36 2.41 4.13 -17.49
CA VAL A 36 2.86 3.46 -16.26
C VAL A 36 4.09 4.19 -15.73
N GLN A 37 4.07 4.56 -14.45
CA GLN A 37 5.19 5.23 -13.80
C GLN A 37 5.62 4.49 -12.53
N VAL A 38 6.94 4.35 -12.34
CA VAL A 38 7.50 3.86 -11.08
C VAL A 38 7.80 5.05 -10.17
N ARG A 39 7.18 5.07 -8.99
CA ARG A 39 7.34 6.13 -7.99
C ARG A 39 7.93 5.58 -6.70
N LYS A 40 8.75 6.39 -6.03
CA LYS A 40 9.32 6.04 -4.72
C LYS A 40 8.21 6.11 -3.67
N ARG A 41 8.11 5.08 -2.82
CA ARG A 41 7.20 5.07 -1.68
C ARG A 41 7.69 6.05 -0.61
N LYS A 42 6.75 6.59 0.17
CA LYS A 42 7.06 7.44 1.33
C LYS A 42 7.56 6.62 2.52
N ALA A 43 6.99 5.43 2.70
CA ALA A 43 7.44 4.40 3.65
C ALA A 43 7.69 3.08 2.91
N PRO A 44 8.76 2.33 3.26
CA PRO A 44 8.97 0.98 2.73
C PRO A 44 7.81 0.05 3.04
N LEU A 45 7.45 -0.88 2.14
CA LEU A 45 6.41 -1.89 2.42
C LEU A 45 6.76 -2.80 3.60
N ASN A 46 8.03 -3.22 3.67
CA ASN A 46 8.54 -4.13 4.69
C ASN A 46 9.18 -3.40 5.86
N SER A 47 8.89 -2.10 6.05
CA SER A 47 9.24 -1.52 7.34
C SER A 47 8.51 -2.32 8.42
N PRO A 48 9.17 -2.78 9.49
CA PRO A 48 8.45 -3.25 10.66
C PRO A 48 7.44 -2.16 10.98
N ALA A 49 6.18 -2.55 11.24
CA ALA A 49 5.10 -1.61 11.54
C ALA A 49 5.67 -0.49 12.43
N PRO A 50 5.45 0.81 12.10
CA PRO A 50 5.90 1.85 13.00
C PRO A 50 5.35 1.49 14.37
N ALA A 51 6.23 1.41 15.37
CA ALA A 51 5.79 1.36 16.76
C ALA A 51 4.70 2.43 16.90
N PRO A 52 3.53 2.11 17.48
CA PRO A 52 2.38 2.98 17.44
C PRO A 52 2.81 4.37 17.89
N ALA A 53 2.68 5.36 17.02
CA ALA A 53 2.70 6.75 17.46
C ALA A 53 1.63 6.86 18.57
N PRO A 54 1.88 7.60 19.66
CA PRO A 54 0.93 7.72 20.76
C PRO A 54 -0.42 8.13 20.18
N VAL A 55 -1.43 7.30 20.48
CA VAL A 55 -2.82 7.44 20.05
C VAL A 55 -3.30 8.83 20.48
N VAL A 56 -3.40 9.77 19.54
CA VAL A 56 -4.36 10.86 19.68
C VAL A 56 -5.68 10.27 19.20
N GLN A 57 -6.53 9.98 20.17
CA GLN A 57 -7.87 9.44 20.01
C GLN A 57 -8.69 10.40 19.13
N GLU A 58 -9.22 9.93 18.01
CA GLU A 58 -10.47 10.50 17.49
C GLU A 58 -11.36 9.37 16.95
N ALA A 59 -12.35 9.07 17.79
CA ALA A 59 -13.64 8.39 17.60
C ALA A 59 -13.85 7.45 16.39
N PRO A 60 -14.18 6.16 16.63
CA PRO A 60 -14.68 5.29 15.57
C PRO A 60 -16.14 5.64 15.27
N LYS A 61 -16.46 5.84 14.00
CA LYS A 61 -17.84 5.75 13.51
C LYS A 61 -17.85 4.88 12.27
N VAL A 62 -17.83 3.57 12.49
CA VAL A 62 -18.23 2.59 11.48
C VAL A 62 -19.59 2.07 11.92
N ASP A 63 -20.58 2.59 11.22
CA ASP A 63 -21.92 2.01 11.08
C ASP A 63 -21.75 0.79 10.17
N GLU A 64 -21.89 -0.43 10.69
CA GLU A 64 -22.28 -1.55 9.84
C GLU A 64 -23.09 -2.58 10.64
N LYS A 65 -24.23 -2.94 10.04
CA LYS A 65 -25.31 -3.75 10.59
C LYS A 65 -25.07 -5.24 10.37
N LYS A 66 -25.79 -6.02 11.22
CA LYS A 66 -26.28 -7.41 11.01
C LYS A 66 -25.17 -8.47 11.07
N GLU A 67 -25.28 -9.54 11.82
CA GLU A 67 -26.30 -10.59 12.06
C GLU A 67 -25.94 -11.21 13.43
N GLU A 68 -26.67 -12.04 14.16
CA GLU A 68 -27.97 -12.69 14.10
C GLU A 68 -28.12 -13.36 15.48
N GLU A 69 -29.32 -13.24 16.05
CA GLU A 69 -30.05 -14.22 16.86
C GLU A 69 -29.29 -15.18 17.80
N THR A 70 -29.61 -15.13 19.09
CA THR A 70 -29.95 -16.36 19.83
C THR A 70 -30.85 -16.02 21.01
N SER A 71 -32.12 -16.37 20.81
CA SER A 71 -33.14 -16.57 21.84
C SER A 71 -32.66 -17.57 22.87
N ILE A 72 -32.87 -17.29 24.16
CA ILE A 72 -33.18 -18.33 25.15
C ILE A 72 -33.99 -17.70 26.30
N TYR A 73 -35.26 -18.12 26.30
CA TYR A 73 -36.27 -18.22 27.37
C TYR A 73 -35.98 -17.65 28.76
#